data_AF-A0A8H8RKR5-F1
#
_entry.id   AF-A0A8H8RKR5-F1
#
_cell.length_a   1.000
_cell.length_b   1.000
_cell.length_c   1.000
_cell.angle_alpha   90.00
_cell.angle_beta   90.00
_cell.angle_gamma   90.00
#
_symmetry.space_group_name_H-M   'P 1'
#
loop_
_entity.id
_entity.type
_entity.pdbx_description
1 polymer ?
#
loop_
_entity_poly.entity_id
_entity_poly.type
_entity_poly.pdbx_seq_one_letter_code
_entity_poly.pdbx_strand_id
1 'polypeptide(L)'
;MDSLPTEILGLVLRFNVDMCRHDKNLVLPLRLVCKAFDAALKPYIFRTVQLEFSRFLKDATPNTDSLARVGHLCSAVYMDMMVVRDEEEITRLSDIFRGLVSKVPEMVPLLEDLRRHCMSESTFDETDFRRVLENVLEHIPNTSRLKMNLPFQVVGDQSLTATLLLATTFASLAKRDEEHLSLETLVIDHVSDTTINNICNNPIDLKNAMKTFKELTHLVLSFKRQEKRNSTFNRNLWFLIRKAGKLGSLCLVGWNVKRDILTRRHRHRGVTENDWRMRSLPYPLETSLSFDRLRFLELKRVDIDPNQLVQLIADCSGTLKELYLVEVYIKVNGTADEDNVALWIGLQDSPTPLDACWVAQDLRNMKSLELDVLRVTGLGYDDFEPDEDSLHPTYDLGDPSGSDKSFDQRFVEAVMRADIDTTTKPTPPSKTLSPEPLPEQDVVLPPVISTAGSNAGPEAQESEVAIPNPECLVQRSDYDADTFQRHHNTTSHFKRSIDGYFTNHNEQALKELQNLISVADRGMSLISQEIERYRVATVDPTTGGMVTAPTPWP
;
A
#
# COMPACT_ATOMS: atom_id res chain seq x y z
N MET A 1 -21.72 15.69 35.18
CA MET A 1 -20.87 15.63 33.96
C MET A 1 -20.31 17.00 33.61
N ASP A 2 -21.12 18.06 33.52
CA ASP A 2 -20.62 19.43 33.28
C ASP A 2 -19.72 20.00 34.40
N SER A 3 -19.68 19.36 35.57
CA SER A 3 -18.81 19.73 36.69
C SER A 3 -17.46 19.01 36.69
N LEU A 4 -17.21 18.11 35.73
CA LEU A 4 -15.91 17.42 35.62
C LEU A 4 -14.83 18.40 35.15
N PRO A 5 -13.59 18.30 35.65
CA PRO A 5 -12.45 19.00 35.07
C PRO A 5 -12.32 18.70 33.58
N THR A 6 -12.02 19.73 32.78
CA THR A 6 -11.96 19.65 31.32
C THR A 6 -10.92 18.62 30.85
N GLU A 7 -9.84 18.44 31.61
CA GLU A 7 -8.77 17.49 31.34
C GLU A 7 -9.26 16.05 31.47
N ILE A 8 -10.00 15.75 32.54
CA ILE A 8 -10.58 14.42 32.78
C ILE A 8 -11.62 14.12 31.70
N LEU A 9 -12.46 15.10 31.37
CA LEU A 9 -13.43 14.98 30.30
C LEU A 9 -12.75 14.70 28.95
N GLY A 10 -11.68 15.44 28.63
CA GLY A 10 -10.88 15.23 27.42
C GLY A 10 -10.29 13.82 27.33
N LEU A 11 -9.75 13.29 28.43
CA LEU A 11 -9.22 11.93 28.49
C LEU A 11 -10.30 10.87 28.27
N VAL A 12 -11.46 11.01 28.93
CA VAL A 12 -12.59 10.08 28.77
C VAL A 12 -13.08 10.08 27.33
N LEU A 13 -13.28 11.26 26.73
CA LEU A 13 -13.78 11.38 25.36
C LEU A 13 -12.75 10.88 24.34
N ARG A 14 -11.47 11.18 24.54
CA ARG A 14 -10.40 10.64 23.70
C ARG A 14 -10.36 9.11 23.76
N PHE A 15 -10.48 8.52 24.95
CA PHE A 15 -10.55 7.07 25.10
C PHE A 15 -11.72 6.47 24.33
N ASN A 16 -12.90 7.11 24.38
CA ASN A 16 -14.07 6.65 23.61
C ASN A 16 -13.82 6.75 22.09
N VAL A 17 -13.21 7.85 21.62
CA VAL A 17 -12.79 7.99 20.21
C VAL A 17 -11.81 6.87 19.82
N ASP A 18 -10.82 6.58 20.66
CA ASP A 18 -9.82 5.55 20.44
C ASP A 18 -10.39 4.12 20.46
N MET A 19 -11.45 3.87 21.23
CA MET A 19 -12.16 2.59 21.24
C MET A 19 -13.12 2.43 20.05
N CYS A 20 -13.60 3.54 19.48
CA CYS A 20 -14.58 3.56 18.38
C CYS A 20 -13.98 4.00 17.04
N ARG A 21 -12.69 3.75 16.79
CA ARG A 21 -11.99 4.15 15.55
C ARG A 21 -12.67 3.67 14.27
N HIS A 22 -13.37 2.54 14.33
CA HIS A 22 -14.06 1.91 13.20
C HIS A 22 -15.51 2.36 13.03
N ASP A 23 -16.11 2.98 14.05
CA ASP A 23 -17.51 3.43 13.98
C ASP A 23 -17.69 4.76 14.71
N LYS A 24 -17.51 5.83 13.94
CA LYS A 24 -17.72 7.21 14.39
C LYS A 24 -19.14 7.48 14.90
N ASN A 25 -20.14 6.73 14.41
CA ASN A 25 -21.54 6.96 14.77
C ASN A 25 -21.84 6.57 16.22
N LEU A 26 -21.06 5.68 16.82
CA LEU A 26 -21.19 5.33 18.24
C LEU A 26 -20.82 6.50 19.18
N VAL A 27 -19.93 7.40 18.73
CA VAL A 27 -19.46 8.53 19.53
C VAL A 27 -20.35 9.76 19.36
N LEU A 28 -21.07 9.87 18.23
CA LEU A 28 -21.92 11.04 17.93
C LEU A 28 -22.96 11.36 19.03
N PRO A 29 -23.72 10.38 19.58
CA PRO A 29 -24.72 10.66 20.62
C PRO A 29 -24.13 11.23 21.90
N LEU A 30 -22.84 10.99 22.20
CA LEU A 30 -22.19 11.54 23.39
C LEU A 30 -22.17 13.07 23.40
N ARG A 31 -22.25 13.72 22.23
CA ARG A 31 -22.40 15.18 22.13
C ARG A 31 -23.69 15.70 22.77
N LEU A 32 -24.72 14.87 22.88
CA LEU A 32 -26.02 15.25 23.44
C LEU A 32 -26.06 15.16 24.97
N VAL A 33 -25.02 14.62 25.61
CA VAL A 33 -24.95 14.49 27.08
C VAL A 33 -24.98 15.86 27.74
N CYS A 34 -24.15 16.80 27.27
CA CYS A 34 -24.12 18.18 27.75
C CYS A 34 -23.25 19.08 26.85
N LYS A 35 -23.25 20.39 27.14
CA LYS A 35 -22.48 21.39 26.36
C LYS A 35 -20.98 21.13 26.37
N ALA A 36 -20.43 20.69 27.50
CA ALA A 36 -19.00 20.38 27.60
C ALA A 36 -18.61 19.19 26.70
N PHE A 37 -19.45 18.16 26.64
CA PHE A 37 -19.25 17.02 25.75
C PHE A 37 -19.32 17.43 24.28
N ASP A 38 -20.32 18.24 23.90
CA ASP A 38 -20.43 18.74 22.52
C ASP A 38 -19.19 19.54 22.11
N ALA A 39 -18.73 20.47 22.96
CA ALA A 39 -17.55 21.29 22.68
C ALA A 39 -16.27 20.44 22.57
N ALA A 40 -16.08 19.46 23.46
CA ALA A 40 -14.88 18.63 23.48
C ALA A 40 -14.83 17.58 22.35
N LEU A 41 -15.98 17.04 21.91
CA LEU A 41 -16.02 16.02 20.85
C LEU A 41 -15.95 16.59 19.43
N LYS A 42 -16.47 17.81 19.23
CA LYS A 42 -16.54 18.50 17.93
C LYS A 42 -15.22 18.44 17.15
N PRO A 43 -14.05 18.76 17.73
CA PRO A 43 -12.76 18.71 17.02
C PRO A 43 -12.33 17.32 16.53
N TYR A 44 -12.82 16.24 17.15
CA TYR A 44 -12.53 14.88 16.72
C TYR A 44 -13.50 14.46 15.61
N ILE A 45 -14.78 14.68 15.85
CA ILE A 45 -15.87 14.20 14.98
C ILE A 45 -15.91 14.98 13.67
N PHE A 46 -15.75 16.30 13.70
CA PHE A 46 -15.83 17.13 12.49
C PHE A 46 -14.47 17.31 11.79
N ARG A 47 -13.44 16.58 12.22
CA ARG A 47 -12.09 16.72 11.66
C ARG A 47 -12.02 16.35 10.18
N THR A 48 -12.77 15.33 9.77
CA THR A 48 -12.83 14.85 8.38
C THR A 48 -14.21 15.08 7.79
N VAL A 49 -14.23 15.71 6.61
CA VAL A 49 -15.39 15.72 5.72
C VAL A 49 -15.27 14.53 4.77
N GLN A 50 -16.32 13.71 4.70
CA GLN A 50 -16.39 12.54 3.84
C GLN A 50 -17.37 12.80 2.70
N LEU A 51 -16.90 12.66 1.46
CA LEU A 51 -17.67 12.80 0.23
C LEU A 51 -17.78 11.42 -0.43
N GLU A 52 -18.96 10.82 -0.37
CA GLU A 52 -19.24 9.49 -0.95
C GLU A 52 -20.01 9.61 -2.28
N PHE A 53 -19.30 9.51 -3.40
CA PHE A 53 -19.87 9.66 -4.75
C PHE A 53 -20.79 8.53 -5.19
N SER A 54 -20.92 7.46 -4.40
CA SER A 54 -22.00 6.46 -4.54
C SER A 54 -23.39 7.02 -4.25
N ARG A 55 -23.49 8.12 -3.48
CA ARG A 55 -24.75 8.70 -2.98
C ARG A 55 -25.08 10.08 -3.55
N PHE A 56 -24.18 10.68 -4.33
CA PHE A 56 -24.46 11.98 -4.94
C PHE A 56 -25.44 11.79 -6.10
N LEU A 57 -26.63 12.34 -5.90
CA LEU A 57 -27.64 12.50 -6.94
C LEU A 57 -27.52 13.93 -7.48
N LYS A 58 -27.84 14.12 -8.78
CA LYS A 58 -27.82 15.44 -9.44
C LYS A 58 -28.48 16.57 -8.64
N ASP A 59 -29.55 16.23 -7.90
CA ASP A 59 -30.36 17.17 -7.11
C ASP A 59 -30.01 17.18 -5.60
N ALA A 60 -29.10 16.31 -5.15
CA ALA A 60 -28.66 16.27 -3.77
C ALA A 60 -27.64 17.38 -3.51
N THR A 61 -28.11 18.53 -3.05
CA THR A 61 -27.23 19.62 -2.60
C THR A 61 -26.73 19.32 -1.17
N PRO A 62 -25.42 19.36 -0.92
CA PRO A 62 -24.89 19.27 0.44
C PRO A 62 -25.48 20.40 1.30
N ASN A 63 -25.81 20.13 2.56
CA ASN A 63 -26.22 21.18 3.51
C ASN A 63 -25.00 22.02 3.89
N THR A 64 -24.72 23.05 3.08
CA THR A 64 -23.59 23.96 3.25
C THR A 64 -23.70 24.80 4.51
N ASP A 65 -24.91 25.15 4.96
CA ASP A 65 -25.12 25.90 6.21
C ASP A 65 -24.58 25.15 7.43
N SER A 66 -24.73 23.82 7.44
CA SER A 66 -24.22 22.98 8.52
C SER A 66 -22.71 22.86 8.47
N LEU A 67 -22.14 22.80 7.26
CA LEU A 67 -20.70 22.79 7.06
C LEU A 67 -20.09 24.13 7.48
N ALA A 68 -20.70 25.27 7.12
CA ALA A 68 -20.25 26.61 7.52
C ALA A 68 -20.07 26.76 9.03
N ARG A 69 -20.94 26.12 9.83
CA ARG A 69 -20.85 26.17 11.31
C ARG A 69 -19.68 25.39 11.90
N VAL A 70 -19.20 24.34 11.23
CA VAL A 70 -18.17 23.43 11.76
C VAL A 70 -16.91 23.37 10.91
N GLY A 71 -16.88 24.05 9.77
CA GLY A 71 -15.83 23.91 8.76
C GLY A 71 -14.45 24.35 9.22
N HIS A 72 -14.38 25.27 10.19
CA HIS A 72 -13.13 25.64 10.87
C HIS A 72 -12.51 24.47 11.67
N LEU A 73 -13.28 23.44 12.02
CA LEU A 73 -12.79 22.24 12.70
C LEU A 73 -12.28 21.18 11.70
N CYS A 74 -12.63 21.31 10.43
CA CYS A 74 -12.25 20.36 9.39
C CYS A 74 -10.80 20.57 8.99
N SER A 75 -9.97 19.53 9.13
CA SER A 75 -8.58 19.53 8.69
C SER A 75 -8.29 18.52 7.57
N ALA A 76 -9.26 17.65 7.28
CA ALA A 76 -9.10 16.60 6.29
C ALA A 76 -10.35 16.39 5.44
N VAL A 77 -10.13 15.95 4.20
CA VAL A 77 -11.19 15.52 3.28
C VAL A 77 -10.90 14.09 2.84
N TYR A 78 -11.93 13.25 2.88
CA TYR A 78 -11.92 11.91 2.31
C TYR A 78 -12.96 11.83 1.19
N MET A 79 -12.51 11.51 -0.02
CA MET A 79 -13.37 11.32 -1.18
C MET A 79 -13.37 9.85 -1.58
N ASP A 80 -14.54 9.25 -1.62
CA ASP A 80 -14.72 7.88 -2.10
C ASP A 80 -15.48 7.88 -3.43
N MET A 81 -14.77 7.54 -4.50
CA MET A 81 -15.30 7.48 -5.86
C MET A 81 -15.17 6.07 -6.44
N MET A 82 -14.86 5.05 -5.63
CA MET A 82 -14.53 3.70 -6.13
C MET A 82 -15.64 3.07 -6.98
N VAL A 83 -16.90 3.41 -6.71
CA VAL A 83 -18.06 2.86 -7.44
C VAL A 83 -18.43 3.65 -8.68
N VAL A 84 -17.88 4.85 -8.88
CA VAL A 84 -18.18 5.66 -10.06
C VAL A 84 -17.68 4.94 -11.31
N ARG A 85 -18.49 4.94 -12.37
CA ARG A 85 -18.22 4.21 -13.62
C ARG A 85 -18.23 5.11 -14.84
N ASP A 86 -17.61 4.60 -15.89
CA ASP A 86 -17.68 5.15 -17.23
C ASP A 86 -18.79 4.43 -18.01
N GLU A 87 -19.55 5.17 -18.82
CA GLU A 87 -20.59 4.58 -19.67
C GLU A 87 -19.98 3.63 -20.72
N GLU A 88 -18.78 3.96 -21.22
CA GLU A 88 -18.06 3.06 -22.14
C GLU A 88 -17.70 1.73 -21.47
N GLU A 89 -17.34 1.75 -20.19
CA GLU A 89 -17.01 0.53 -19.45
C GLU A 89 -18.23 -0.38 -19.35
N ILE A 90 -19.40 0.16 -19.01
CA ILE A 90 -20.64 -0.61 -18.92
C ILE A 90 -21.05 -1.14 -20.30
N THR A 91 -20.89 -0.35 -21.34
CA THR A 91 -21.19 -0.77 -22.71
C THR A 91 -20.30 -1.94 -23.13
N ARG A 92 -18.99 -1.86 -22.88
CA ARG A 92 -18.05 -2.96 -23.15
C ARG A 92 -18.39 -4.22 -22.34
N LEU A 93 -18.69 -4.08 -21.05
CA LEU A 93 -19.14 -5.20 -20.22
C LEU A 93 -20.41 -5.83 -20.80
N SER A 94 -21.40 -5.01 -21.19
CA SER A 94 -22.64 -5.47 -21.80
C SER A 94 -22.38 -6.24 -23.10
N ASP A 95 -21.43 -5.79 -23.92
CA ASP A 95 -21.06 -6.44 -25.18
C ASP A 95 -20.34 -7.76 -24.97
N ILE A 96 -19.36 -7.80 -24.05
CA ILE A 96 -18.64 -9.03 -23.66
C ILE A 96 -19.62 -10.09 -23.17
N PHE A 97 -20.58 -9.69 -22.33
CA PHE A 97 -21.52 -10.61 -21.71
C PHE A 97 -22.78 -10.89 -22.54
N ARG A 98 -23.00 -10.18 -23.65
CA ARG A 98 -24.19 -10.35 -24.52
C ARG A 98 -24.37 -11.80 -24.97
N GLY A 99 -23.27 -12.49 -25.31
CA GLY A 99 -23.28 -13.91 -25.70
C GLY A 99 -23.40 -14.89 -24.54
N LEU A 100 -23.30 -14.42 -23.29
CA LEU A 100 -23.30 -15.22 -22.06
C LEU A 100 -24.49 -14.95 -21.15
N VAL A 101 -25.40 -14.04 -21.53
CA VAL A 101 -26.59 -13.70 -20.73
C VAL A 101 -27.41 -14.93 -20.35
N SER A 102 -27.48 -15.94 -21.22
CA SER A 102 -28.19 -17.19 -20.91
C SER A 102 -27.49 -18.06 -19.85
N LYS A 103 -26.16 -17.93 -19.70
CA LYS A 103 -25.34 -18.66 -18.73
C LYS A 103 -25.12 -17.87 -17.43
N VAL A 104 -25.21 -16.54 -17.48
CA VAL A 104 -25.06 -15.62 -16.34
C VAL A 104 -26.17 -14.58 -16.36
N PRO A 105 -27.42 -14.96 -16.06
CA PRO A 105 -28.56 -14.04 -16.10
C PRO A 105 -28.45 -12.90 -15.07
N GLU A 106 -27.68 -13.10 -14.00
CA GLU A 106 -27.44 -12.10 -12.95
C GLU A 106 -26.65 -10.88 -13.46
N MET A 107 -26.00 -10.96 -14.64
CA MET A 107 -25.30 -9.84 -15.25
C MET A 107 -26.22 -8.69 -15.68
N VAL A 108 -27.44 -8.99 -16.12
CA VAL A 108 -28.37 -7.96 -16.62
C VAL A 108 -28.76 -6.97 -15.51
N PRO A 109 -29.31 -7.42 -14.35
CA PRO A 109 -29.63 -6.50 -13.26
C PRO A 109 -28.37 -5.82 -12.69
N LEU A 110 -27.22 -6.50 -12.67
CA LEU A 110 -25.96 -5.88 -12.24
C LEU A 110 -25.54 -4.70 -13.13
N LEU A 111 -25.63 -4.85 -14.45
CA LEU A 111 -25.29 -3.78 -15.39
C LEU A 111 -26.27 -2.61 -15.30
N GLU A 112 -27.55 -2.88 -15.06
CA GLU A 112 -28.55 -1.84 -14.81
C GLU A 112 -28.28 -1.07 -13.52
N ASP A 113 -27.92 -1.77 -12.44
CA ASP A 113 -27.53 -1.13 -11.18
C ASP A 113 -26.25 -0.29 -11.36
N LEU A 114 -25.26 -0.78 -12.12
CA LEU A 114 -24.03 -0.03 -12.40
C LEU A 114 -24.26 1.25 -13.18
N ARG A 115 -25.25 1.29 -14.09
CA ARG A 115 -25.59 2.51 -14.83
C ARG A 115 -26.01 3.65 -13.91
N ARG A 116 -26.53 3.37 -12.71
CA ARG A 116 -26.84 4.41 -11.72
C ARG A 116 -25.60 5.12 -11.18
N HIS A 117 -24.43 4.47 -11.27
CA HIS A 117 -23.15 5.01 -10.84
C HIS A 117 -22.29 5.51 -12.00
N CYS A 118 -22.81 5.52 -13.24
CA CYS A 118 -22.14 6.14 -14.36
C CYS A 118 -22.05 7.64 -14.18
N MET A 119 -20.91 8.20 -14.55
CA MET A 119 -20.79 9.65 -14.73
C MET A 119 -21.42 9.99 -16.09
N SER A 120 -22.58 10.65 -16.08
CA SER A 120 -23.34 11.04 -17.28
C SER A 120 -24.19 12.28 -17.00
N GLU A 121 -24.66 12.94 -18.05
CA GLU A 121 -25.59 14.07 -17.89
C GLU A 121 -26.89 13.68 -17.16
N SER A 122 -27.29 12.40 -17.19
CA SER A 122 -28.55 11.94 -16.57
C SER A 122 -28.42 11.61 -15.08
N THR A 123 -27.21 11.37 -14.59
CA THR A 123 -26.94 10.87 -13.25
C THR A 123 -26.15 11.87 -12.43
N PHE A 124 -24.91 12.14 -12.83
CA PHE A 124 -23.95 13.04 -12.20
C PHE A 124 -22.78 13.24 -13.16
N ASP A 125 -22.37 14.48 -13.38
CA ASP A 125 -21.27 14.81 -14.31
C ASP A 125 -20.10 15.56 -13.62
N GLU A 126 -19.10 15.95 -14.41
CA GLU A 126 -17.95 16.72 -13.91
C GLU A 126 -18.35 18.09 -13.33
N THR A 127 -19.39 18.73 -13.88
CA THR A 127 -19.86 20.03 -13.42
C THR A 127 -20.48 19.89 -12.04
N ASP A 128 -21.28 18.83 -11.83
CA ASP A 128 -21.83 18.48 -10.53
C ASP A 128 -20.72 18.19 -9.52
N PHE A 129 -19.71 17.40 -9.91
CA PHE A 129 -18.54 17.11 -9.08
C PHE A 129 -17.81 18.37 -8.64
N ARG A 130 -17.48 19.22 -9.61
CA ARG A 130 -16.77 20.48 -9.37
C ARG A 130 -17.55 21.39 -8.43
N ARG A 131 -18.85 21.56 -8.67
CA ARG A 131 -19.73 22.38 -7.85
C ARG A 131 -19.75 21.92 -6.40
N VAL A 132 -19.94 20.61 -6.17
CA VAL A 132 -19.91 20.05 -4.80
C VAL A 132 -18.55 20.28 -4.15
N LEU A 133 -17.47 20.00 -4.87
CA LEU A 133 -16.12 20.10 -4.34
C LEU A 133 -15.73 21.54 -4.01
N GLU A 134 -15.93 22.47 -4.93
CA GLU A 134 -15.63 23.90 -4.73
C GLU A 134 -16.45 24.45 -3.55
N ASN A 135 -17.75 24.13 -3.47
CA ASN A 135 -18.60 24.53 -2.34
C ASN A 135 -18.11 23.97 -0.99
N VAL A 136 -17.67 22.71 -0.97
CA VAL A 136 -17.14 22.10 0.26
C VAL A 136 -15.83 22.77 0.66
N LEU A 137 -14.88 22.93 -0.28
CA LEU A 137 -13.56 23.50 -0.05
C LEU A 137 -13.61 24.96 0.42
N GLU A 138 -14.58 25.74 -0.05
CA GLU A 138 -14.83 27.12 0.40
C GLU A 138 -15.12 27.19 1.92
N HIS A 139 -15.83 26.18 2.45
CA HIS A 139 -16.25 26.18 3.86
C HIS A 139 -15.23 25.51 4.81
N ILE A 140 -14.13 24.95 4.31
CA ILE A 140 -13.14 24.20 5.12
C ILE A 140 -11.71 24.75 4.98
N PRO A 141 -11.47 26.00 5.42
CA PRO A 141 -10.21 26.70 5.18
C PRO A 141 -8.99 25.98 5.76
N ASN A 142 -9.17 25.23 6.85
CA ASN A 142 -8.10 24.54 7.58
C ASN A 142 -7.73 23.16 7.00
N THR A 143 -8.24 22.81 5.82
CA THR A 143 -7.94 21.52 5.19
C THR A 143 -6.50 21.46 4.69
N SER A 144 -5.69 20.62 5.33
CA SER A 144 -4.31 20.31 4.91
C SER A 144 -4.11 18.86 4.51
N ARG A 145 -5.15 18.01 4.60
CA ARG A 145 -5.06 16.58 4.28
C ARG A 145 -6.16 16.14 3.34
N LEU A 146 -5.80 15.34 2.34
CA LEU A 146 -6.72 14.80 1.36
C LEU A 146 -6.44 13.32 1.15
N LYS A 147 -7.49 12.51 1.26
CA LYS A 147 -7.51 11.12 0.81
C LYS A 147 -8.55 10.96 -0.30
N MET A 148 -8.17 10.31 -1.39
CA MET A 148 -9.04 10.02 -2.51
C MET A 148 -8.96 8.53 -2.88
N ASN A 149 -10.10 7.87 -2.97
CA ASN A 149 -10.20 6.60 -3.65
C ASN A 149 -10.73 6.84 -5.06
N LEU A 150 -9.88 6.70 -6.08
CA LEU A 150 -10.28 6.90 -7.47
C LEU A 150 -11.22 5.77 -7.94
N PRO A 151 -12.02 6.04 -9.00
CA PRO A 151 -12.86 5.02 -9.63
C PRO A 151 -12.11 3.71 -9.91
N PHE A 152 -12.63 2.61 -9.38
CA PHE A 152 -12.07 1.28 -9.62
C PHE A 152 -12.68 0.71 -10.91
N GLN A 153 -12.04 1.00 -12.04
CA GLN A 153 -12.44 0.42 -13.32
C GLN A 153 -12.08 -1.07 -13.36
N VAL A 154 -13.00 -1.91 -13.78
CA VAL A 154 -12.86 -3.37 -13.87
C VAL A 154 -12.49 -3.80 -15.29
N VAL A 155 -13.03 -3.12 -16.31
CA VAL A 155 -12.77 -3.44 -17.73
C VAL A 155 -12.47 -2.20 -18.55
N GLY A 156 -11.56 -2.34 -19.51
CA GLY A 156 -11.16 -1.27 -20.44
C GLY A 156 -9.90 -0.53 -19.99
N ASP A 157 -9.19 0.02 -20.97
CA ASP A 157 -7.95 0.78 -20.84
C ASP A 157 -8.12 2.27 -21.16
N GLN A 158 -9.30 2.66 -21.64
CA GLN A 158 -9.59 4.00 -22.17
C GLN A 158 -10.45 4.89 -21.27
N SER A 159 -10.86 4.42 -20.08
CA SER A 159 -11.73 5.26 -19.24
C SER A 159 -10.98 6.50 -18.76
N LEU A 160 -11.60 7.66 -18.97
CA LEU A 160 -11.08 8.95 -18.57
C LEU A 160 -11.67 9.43 -17.24
N THR A 161 -12.67 8.76 -16.67
CA THR A 161 -13.38 9.21 -15.48
C THR A 161 -12.45 9.45 -14.29
N ALA A 162 -11.54 8.52 -13.99
CA ALA A 162 -10.56 8.70 -12.91
C ALA A 162 -9.62 9.89 -13.16
N THR A 163 -9.22 10.09 -14.43
CA THR A 163 -8.39 11.22 -14.84
C THR A 163 -9.13 12.54 -14.66
N LEU A 164 -10.37 12.62 -15.11
CA LEU A 164 -11.19 13.82 -15.06
C LEU A 164 -11.48 14.26 -13.62
N LEU A 165 -11.88 13.31 -12.76
CA LEU A 165 -12.16 13.58 -11.35
C LEU A 165 -10.89 14.00 -10.60
N LEU A 166 -9.75 13.36 -10.87
CA LEU A 166 -8.47 13.74 -10.27
C LEU A 166 -8.01 15.13 -10.74
N ALA A 167 -8.06 15.41 -12.05
CA ALA A 167 -7.71 16.71 -12.62
C ALA A 167 -8.60 17.83 -12.07
N THR A 168 -9.92 17.59 -12.00
CA THR A 168 -10.89 18.54 -11.41
C THR A 168 -10.62 18.78 -9.93
N THR A 169 -10.20 17.74 -9.20
CA THR A 169 -9.82 17.89 -7.80
C THR A 169 -8.58 18.77 -7.65
N PHE A 170 -7.53 18.52 -8.45
CA PHE A 170 -6.35 19.39 -8.44
C PHE A 170 -6.67 20.82 -8.88
N ALA A 171 -7.55 21.01 -9.87
CA ALA A 171 -7.98 22.34 -10.27
C ALA A 171 -8.70 23.07 -9.13
N SER A 172 -9.59 22.39 -8.41
CA SER A 172 -10.34 22.99 -7.29
C SER A 172 -9.43 23.32 -6.10
N LEU A 173 -8.47 22.44 -5.78
CA LEU A 173 -7.45 22.70 -4.75
C LEU A 173 -6.52 23.85 -5.13
N ALA A 174 -6.09 23.90 -6.40
CA ALA A 174 -5.23 24.95 -6.91
C ALA A 174 -5.90 26.33 -6.93
N LYS A 175 -7.23 26.39 -6.94
CA LYS A 175 -8.00 27.65 -6.88
C LYS A 175 -8.28 28.16 -5.47
N ARG A 176 -7.98 27.38 -4.42
CA ARG A 176 -8.22 27.81 -3.02
C ARG A 176 -7.52 29.14 -2.73
N ASP A 177 -8.17 29.96 -1.92
CA ASP A 177 -7.67 31.26 -1.48
C ASP A 177 -6.34 31.13 -0.73
N GLU A 178 -5.53 32.18 -0.79
CA GLU A 178 -4.22 32.20 -0.11
C GLU A 178 -4.32 32.15 1.42
N GLU A 179 -5.47 32.53 1.97
CA GLU A 179 -5.77 32.43 3.41
C GLU A 179 -6.03 30.98 3.85
N HIS A 180 -6.32 30.07 2.91
CA HIS A 180 -6.54 28.66 3.21
C HIS A 180 -5.23 27.93 3.47
N LEU A 181 -5.26 26.95 4.38
CA LEU A 181 -4.10 26.10 4.61
C LEU A 181 -3.75 25.31 3.35
N SER A 182 -2.46 25.25 3.06
CA SER A 182 -1.93 24.46 1.96
C SER A 182 -2.09 22.97 2.24
N LEU A 183 -2.18 22.18 1.16
CA LEU A 183 -2.24 20.73 1.28
C LEU A 183 -0.85 20.18 1.62
N GLU A 184 -0.77 19.46 2.74
CA GLU A 184 0.47 18.85 3.26
C GLU A 184 0.46 17.33 3.10
N THR A 185 -0.70 16.68 3.23
CA THR A 185 -0.85 15.23 3.11
C THR A 185 -1.78 14.86 1.97
N LEU A 186 -1.29 14.03 1.05
CA LEU A 186 -2.06 13.52 -0.08
C LEU A 186 -1.98 11.99 -0.13
N VAL A 187 -3.15 11.34 -0.11
CA VAL A 187 -3.32 9.91 -0.29
C VAL A 187 -4.20 9.68 -1.51
N ILE A 188 -3.68 8.98 -2.53
CA ILE A 188 -4.46 8.63 -3.71
C ILE A 188 -4.41 7.13 -3.93
N ASP A 189 -5.58 6.51 -3.85
CA ASP A 189 -5.77 5.09 -4.10
C ASP A 189 -6.24 4.85 -5.54
N HIS A 190 -5.74 3.77 -6.15
CA HIS A 190 -6.09 3.29 -7.49
C HIS A 190 -5.65 4.19 -8.65
N VAL A 191 -4.48 4.82 -8.54
CA VAL A 191 -3.86 5.61 -9.60
C VAL A 191 -3.44 4.72 -10.77
N SER A 192 -3.84 5.08 -11.99
CA SER A 192 -3.39 4.41 -13.21
C SER A 192 -2.30 5.17 -13.95
N ASP A 193 -1.57 4.47 -14.80
CA ASP A 193 -0.55 5.07 -15.64
C ASP A 193 -1.15 6.05 -16.64
N THR A 194 -2.32 5.71 -17.18
CA THR A 194 -3.09 6.54 -18.10
C THR A 194 -3.48 7.87 -17.45
N THR A 195 -3.92 7.86 -16.19
CA THR A 195 -4.31 9.07 -15.47
C THR A 195 -3.13 10.02 -15.26
N ILE A 196 -1.99 9.51 -14.80
CA ILE A 196 -0.79 10.34 -14.60
C ILE A 196 -0.29 10.89 -15.93
N ASN A 197 -0.27 10.08 -16.99
CA ASN A 197 0.15 10.52 -18.31
C ASN A 197 -0.75 11.60 -18.89
N ASN A 198 -2.07 11.42 -18.79
CA ASN A 198 -3.03 12.39 -19.31
C ASN A 198 -2.95 13.74 -18.57
N ILE A 199 -2.84 13.72 -17.25
CA ILE A 199 -2.63 14.94 -16.45
C ILE A 199 -1.34 15.65 -16.86
N CYS A 200 -0.25 14.91 -17.09
CA CYS A 200 1.02 15.52 -17.49
C CYS A 200 1.03 16.02 -18.94
N ASN A 201 0.22 15.45 -19.81
CA ASN A 201 0.10 15.87 -21.22
C ASN A 201 -0.81 17.10 -21.40
N ASN A 202 -1.67 17.42 -20.42
CA ASN A 202 -2.47 18.65 -20.42
C ASN A 202 -1.75 19.76 -19.61
N PRO A 203 -1.34 20.89 -20.24
CA PRO A 203 -0.62 21.96 -19.55
C PRO A 203 -1.37 22.58 -18.36
N ILE A 204 -2.71 22.67 -18.43
CA ILE A 204 -3.54 23.25 -17.37
C ILE A 204 -3.59 22.29 -16.18
N ASP A 205 -3.85 21.01 -16.44
CA ASP A 205 -3.94 19.98 -15.39
C ASP A 205 -2.59 19.78 -14.71
N LEU A 206 -1.50 19.75 -15.50
CA LEU A 206 -0.15 19.69 -14.98
C LEU A 206 0.16 20.88 -14.07
N LYS A 207 -0.20 22.10 -14.47
CA LYS A 207 0.00 23.30 -13.64
C LYS A 207 -0.77 23.22 -12.31
N ASN A 208 -2.01 22.73 -12.35
CA ASN A 208 -2.84 22.55 -11.15
C ASN A 208 -2.27 21.46 -10.22
N ALA A 209 -1.85 20.32 -10.79
CA ALA A 209 -1.20 19.24 -10.05
C ALA A 209 0.10 19.75 -9.39
N MET A 210 0.95 20.46 -10.13
CA MET A 210 2.18 21.04 -9.60
C MET A 210 1.93 22.01 -8.45
N LYS A 211 0.91 22.88 -8.56
CA LYS A 211 0.53 23.81 -7.48
C LYS A 211 0.09 23.04 -6.23
N THR A 212 -0.66 21.96 -6.39
CA THR A 212 -1.12 21.10 -5.29
C THR A 212 0.03 20.34 -4.65
N PHE A 213 0.99 19.85 -5.43
CA PHE A 213 2.11 19.03 -4.93
C PHE A 213 3.17 19.84 -4.17
N LYS A 214 3.30 21.13 -4.48
CA LYS A 214 4.39 22.00 -4.00
C LYS A 214 4.63 21.95 -2.48
N GLU A 215 3.54 21.91 -1.70
CA GLU A 215 3.58 22.03 -0.24
C GLU A 215 3.46 20.66 0.49
N LEU A 216 3.42 19.55 -0.27
CA LEU A 216 3.26 18.22 0.31
C LEU A 216 4.47 17.82 1.15
N THR A 217 4.18 17.30 2.34
CA THR A 217 5.12 16.68 3.28
C THR A 217 4.94 15.17 3.34
N HIS A 218 3.72 14.68 3.08
CA HIS A 218 3.39 13.25 3.06
C HIS A 218 2.65 12.89 1.76
N LEU A 219 3.16 11.88 1.05
CA LEU A 219 2.54 11.36 -0.16
C LEU A 219 2.37 9.84 -0.07
N VAL A 220 1.16 9.36 -0.28
CA VAL A 220 0.84 7.93 -0.39
C VAL A 220 0.14 7.69 -1.72
N LEU A 221 0.74 6.86 -2.58
CA LEU A 221 0.15 6.48 -3.86
C LEU A 221 -0.05 4.98 -3.92
N SER A 222 -1.26 4.55 -4.26
CA SER A 222 -1.56 3.15 -4.57
C SER A 222 -1.85 3.02 -6.05
N PHE A 223 -1.05 2.24 -6.75
CA PHE A 223 -1.21 2.01 -8.16
C PHE A 223 -2.30 0.97 -8.44
N LYS A 224 -2.98 1.15 -9.56
CA LYS A 224 -3.80 0.11 -10.17
C LYS A 224 -2.88 -0.77 -11.01
N ARG A 225 -3.14 -2.08 -11.03
CA ARG A 225 -2.46 -3.00 -11.96
C ARG A 225 -2.90 -2.66 -13.38
N GLN A 226 -2.03 -2.02 -14.16
CA GLN A 226 -2.16 -1.90 -15.61
C GLN A 226 -1.01 -2.65 -16.25
N GLU A 227 -1.33 -3.43 -17.30
CA GLU A 227 -0.39 -4.38 -17.89
C GLU A 227 0.57 -3.75 -18.90
N LYS A 228 0.40 -2.46 -19.20
CA LYS A 228 1.15 -1.74 -20.25
C LYS A 228 1.78 -0.44 -19.72
N ARG A 229 2.62 -0.53 -18.68
CA ARG A 229 3.39 0.64 -18.21
C ARG A 229 4.34 1.08 -19.32
N ASN A 230 4.22 2.32 -19.76
CA ASN A 230 5.15 2.89 -20.75
C ASN A 230 6.25 3.71 -20.05
N SER A 231 7.37 3.93 -20.76
CA SER A 231 8.47 4.78 -20.27
C SER A 231 8.02 6.22 -19.94
N THR A 232 6.97 6.70 -20.60
CA THR A 232 6.35 8.01 -20.34
C THR A 232 5.77 8.10 -18.92
N PHE A 233 5.13 7.04 -18.43
CA PHE A 233 4.57 6.98 -17.08
C PHE A 233 5.65 7.14 -16.02
N ASN A 234 6.78 6.44 -16.18
CA ASN A 234 7.94 6.56 -15.28
C ASN A 234 8.36 8.03 -15.13
N ARG A 235 8.62 8.69 -16.26
CA ARG A 235 9.04 10.10 -16.27
C ARG A 235 8.01 11.01 -15.60
N ASN A 236 6.74 10.83 -15.93
CA ASN A 236 5.65 11.69 -15.46
C ASN A 236 5.36 11.49 -13.96
N LEU A 237 5.35 10.25 -13.48
CA LEU A 237 5.16 9.92 -12.07
C LEU A 237 6.23 10.59 -11.20
N TRP A 238 7.49 10.34 -11.51
CA TRP A 238 8.59 10.87 -10.70
C TRP A 238 8.80 12.37 -10.91
N PHE A 239 8.42 12.91 -12.06
CA PHE A 239 8.34 14.36 -12.25
C PHE A 239 7.39 14.99 -11.22
N LEU A 240 6.17 14.46 -11.09
CA LEU A 240 5.18 14.99 -10.13
C LEU A 240 5.64 14.81 -8.69
N ILE A 241 6.13 13.61 -8.31
CA ILE A 241 6.64 13.35 -6.95
C ILE A 241 7.75 14.36 -6.59
N ARG A 242 8.69 14.63 -7.51
CA ARG A 242 9.77 15.60 -7.29
C ARG A 242 9.31 17.06 -7.19
N LYS A 243 8.07 17.39 -7.59
CA LYS A 243 7.50 18.73 -7.35
C LYS A 243 7.10 18.96 -5.91
N ALA A 244 6.95 17.90 -5.11
CA ALA A 244 6.81 17.99 -3.67
C ALA A 244 8.18 18.25 -3.01
N GLY A 245 8.70 19.48 -3.13
CA GLY A 245 10.02 19.84 -2.59
C GLY A 245 10.11 19.80 -1.06
N LYS A 246 8.97 19.67 -0.36
CA LYS A 246 8.89 19.52 1.10
C LYS A 246 8.65 18.07 1.54
N LEU A 247 8.68 17.11 0.62
CA LEU A 247 8.29 15.74 0.89
C LEU A 247 9.23 15.09 1.91
N GLY A 248 8.69 14.80 3.10
CA GLY A 248 9.38 14.08 4.17
C GLY A 248 9.09 12.59 4.18
N SER A 249 7.94 12.18 3.65
CA SER A 249 7.43 10.81 3.70
C SER A 249 6.81 10.39 2.37
N LEU A 250 7.31 9.30 1.78
CA LEU A 250 6.79 8.72 0.55
C LEU A 250 6.40 7.25 0.77
N CYS A 251 5.16 6.90 0.43
CA CYS A 251 4.68 5.53 0.41
C CYS A 251 4.16 5.18 -0.99
N LEU A 252 4.73 4.16 -1.62
CA LEU A 252 4.30 3.63 -2.90
C LEU A 252 3.76 2.21 -2.73
N VAL A 253 2.50 2.00 -3.10
CA VAL A 253 1.83 0.70 -3.03
C VAL A 253 1.57 0.20 -4.45
N GLY A 254 2.14 -0.94 -4.82
CA GLY A 254 2.05 -1.48 -6.18
C GLY A 254 0.73 -2.21 -6.44
N TRP A 255 0.62 -3.49 -6.07
CA TRP A 255 -0.60 -4.28 -6.29
C TRP A 255 -1.51 -4.35 -5.07
N ASN A 256 -2.80 -4.56 -5.35
CA ASN A 256 -3.83 -4.56 -4.31
C ASN A 256 -3.98 -5.93 -3.60
N VAL A 257 -3.44 -7.01 -4.15
CA VAL A 257 -3.61 -8.39 -3.63
C VAL A 257 -2.37 -8.86 -2.88
N LYS A 258 -2.50 -9.16 -1.58
CA LYS A 258 -1.40 -9.73 -0.80
C LYS A 258 -0.91 -11.04 -1.42
N ARG A 259 0.40 -11.16 -1.68
CA ARG A 259 1.00 -12.43 -2.10
C ARG A 259 1.25 -13.29 -0.86
N ASP A 260 1.29 -14.60 -1.05
CA ASP A 260 1.78 -15.49 0.00
C ASP A 260 3.29 -15.24 0.19
N ILE A 261 3.65 -14.70 1.35
CA ILE A 261 5.05 -14.39 1.69
C ILE A 261 5.90 -15.64 1.91
N LEU A 262 5.28 -16.82 2.06
CA LEU A 262 6.02 -18.08 2.06
C LEU A 262 6.52 -18.42 0.66
N THR A 263 5.77 -18.01 -0.36
CA THR A 263 6.17 -18.11 -1.77
C THR A 263 7.07 -16.92 -2.10
N ARG A 264 8.38 -17.13 -1.93
CA ARG A 264 9.41 -16.09 -2.12
C ARG A 264 9.85 -15.92 -3.59
N ARG A 265 9.48 -16.85 -4.47
CA ARG A 265 9.72 -16.77 -5.93
C ARG A 265 8.38 -16.82 -6.66
N HIS A 266 8.11 -15.81 -7.48
CA HIS A 266 6.90 -15.76 -8.31
C HIS A 266 7.28 -15.88 -9.77
N ARG A 267 6.68 -16.84 -10.48
CA ARG A 267 6.85 -17.01 -11.92
C ARG A 267 5.58 -16.63 -12.64
N HIS A 268 5.71 -15.85 -13.71
CA HIS A 268 4.61 -15.51 -14.59
C HIS A 268 4.62 -16.40 -15.84
N ARG A 269 3.67 -17.36 -15.93
CA ARG A 269 3.51 -18.19 -17.13
C ARG A 269 2.82 -17.42 -18.25
N GLY A 270 3.34 -17.54 -19.47
CA GLY A 270 2.70 -16.98 -20.68
C GLY A 270 2.76 -15.45 -20.80
N VAL A 271 3.66 -14.80 -20.06
CA VAL A 271 3.90 -13.35 -20.14
C VAL A 271 5.16 -13.13 -20.96
N THR A 272 5.15 -12.18 -21.89
CA THR A 272 6.36 -11.83 -22.66
C THR A 272 7.36 -11.10 -21.76
N GLU A 273 8.65 -11.13 -22.10
CA GLU A 273 9.67 -10.41 -21.33
C GLU A 273 9.35 -8.91 -21.21
N ASN A 274 8.87 -8.29 -22.29
CA ASN A 274 8.48 -6.89 -22.27
C ASN A 274 7.32 -6.63 -21.30
N ASP A 275 6.26 -7.45 -21.34
CA ASP A 275 5.12 -7.31 -20.42
C ASP A 275 5.52 -7.56 -18.96
N TRP A 276 6.45 -8.49 -18.73
CA TRP A 276 7.02 -8.73 -17.42
C TRP A 276 7.78 -7.49 -16.94
N ARG A 277 8.72 -6.96 -17.73
CA ARG A 277 9.47 -5.73 -17.40
C ARG A 277 8.54 -4.55 -17.12
N MET A 278 7.48 -4.37 -17.92
CA MET A 278 6.48 -3.31 -17.71
C MET A 278 5.71 -3.43 -16.39
N ARG A 279 5.71 -4.58 -15.70
CA ARG A 279 5.07 -4.70 -14.37
C ARG A 279 5.92 -4.13 -13.23
N SER A 280 7.19 -3.82 -13.49
CA SER A 280 8.10 -3.17 -12.53
C SER A 280 7.59 -1.81 -12.08
N LEU A 281 7.82 -1.43 -10.82
CA LEU A 281 7.77 -0.05 -10.37
C LEU A 281 8.95 0.67 -11.03
N PRO A 282 8.70 1.56 -12.00
CA PRO A 282 9.80 2.10 -12.77
C PRO A 282 10.50 3.21 -11.99
N TYR A 283 11.82 3.30 -12.07
CA TYR A 283 12.62 4.41 -11.57
C TYR A 283 13.60 4.91 -12.63
N PRO A 284 13.78 6.23 -12.81
CA PRO A 284 14.73 6.76 -13.80
C PRO A 284 16.17 6.74 -13.30
N LEU A 285 17.04 5.97 -13.98
CA LEU A 285 18.47 5.80 -13.63
C LEU A 285 19.34 7.03 -13.91
N GLU A 286 18.94 7.92 -14.81
CA GLU A 286 19.75 9.05 -15.28
C GLU A 286 19.42 10.39 -14.58
N THR A 287 18.63 10.36 -13.50
CA THR A 287 18.16 11.61 -12.89
C THR A 287 19.15 12.14 -11.88
N SER A 288 19.60 13.39 -12.06
CA SER A 288 20.50 14.08 -11.13
C SER A 288 19.80 14.79 -9.97
N LEU A 289 18.48 14.61 -9.81
CA LEU A 289 17.67 15.35 -8.83
C LEU A 289 17.42 14.49 -7.59
N SER A 290 18.17 14.80 -6.53
CA SER A 290 18.03 14.22 -5.20
C SER A 290 16.73 14.62 -4.51
N PHE A 291 16.34 13.84 -3.51
CA PHE A 291 15.32 14.24 -2.55
C PHE A 291 15.99 15.00 -1.40
N ASP A 292 15.68 16.29 -1.25
CA ASP A 292 16.37 17.14 -0.27
C ASP A 292 15.83 17.01 1.16
N ARG A 293 14.69 16.32 1.36
CA ARG A 293 13.99 16.26 2.65
C ARG A 293 13.35 14.91 2.96
N LEU A 294 13.49 13.93 2.07
CA LEU A 294 12.81 12.65 2.23
C LEU A 294 13.47 11.86 3.36
N ARG A 295 12.74 11.66 4.45
CA ARG A 295 13.20 10.94 5.65
C ARG A 295 12.63 9.53 5.74
N PHE A 296 11.44 9.32 5.20
CA PHE A 296 10.72 8.05 5.29
C PHE A 296 10.35 7.55 3.89
N LEU A 297 10.84 6.36 3.52
CA LEU A 297 10.48 5.69 2.28
C LEU A 297 9.84 4.33 2.60
N GLU A 298 8.63 4.12 2.10
CA GLU A 298 7.92 2.85 2.20
C GLU A 298 7.54 2.35 0.81
N LEU A 299 8.01 1.15 0.48
CA LEU A 299 7.61 0.41 -0.71
C LEU A 299 6.79 -0.80 -0.28
N LYS A 300 5.56 -0.89 -0.79
CA LYS A 300 4.64 -1.96 -0.43
C LYS A 300 4.10 -2.66 -1.67
N ARG A 301 4.27 -3.98 -1.76
CA ARG A 301 3.68 -4.81 -2.82
C ARG A 301 4.11 -4.36 -4.20
N VAL A 302 5.41 -4.24 -4.42
CA VAL A 302 6.00 -3.78 -5.67
C VAL A 302 7.01 -4.81 -6.20
N ASP A 303 6.99 -5.01 -7.51
CA ASP A 303 8.06 -5.67 -8.25
C ASP A 303 8.94 -4.52 -8.74
N ILE A 304 10.26 -4.58 -8.57
CA ILE A 304 11.17 -3.49 -8.96
C ILE A 304 12.45 -4.07 -9.59
N ASP A 305 13.03 -3.33 -10.52
CA ASP A 305 14.37 -3.65 -11.01
C ASP A 305 15.40 -3.35 -9.92
N PRO A 306 16.36 -4.25 -9.64
CA PRO A 306 17.28 -4.10 -8.52
C PRO A 306 18.15 -2.83 -8.63
N ASN A 307 18.63 -2.50 -9.83
CA ASN A 307 19.41 -1.27 -10.05
C ASN A 307 18.54 -0.02 -9.83
N GLN A 308 17.28 -0.07 -10.27
CA GLN A 308 16.31 1.01 -10.03
C GLN A 308 16.01 1.22 -8.54
N LEU A 309 15.92 0.15 -7.75
CA LEU A 309 15.75 0.23 -6.30
C LEU A 309 16.96 0.86 -5.64
N VAL A 310 18.16 0.40 -5.97
CA VAL A 310 19.42 0.96 -5.42
C VAL A 310 19.55 2.43 -5.80
N GLN A 311 19.25 2.81 -7.04
CA GLN A 311 19.30 4.21 -7.48
C GLN A 311 18.26 5.09 -6.76
N LEU A 312 17.04 4.59 -6.54
CA LEU A 312 16.03 5.32 -5.76
C LEU A 312 16.55 5.62 -4.34
N ILE A 313 17.16 4.64 -3.69
CA ILE A 313 17.72 4.83 -2.35
C ILE A 313 18.95 5.75 -2.40
N ALA A 314 19.79 5.65 -3.43
CA ALA A 314 20.93 6.55 -3.64
C ALA A 314 20.48 8.02 -3.72
N ASP A 315 19.43 8.31 -4.49
CA ASP A 315 18.92 9.67 -4.71
C ASP A 315 18.33 10.31 -3.44
N CYS A 316 18.00 9.53 -2.41
CA CYS A 316 17.52 10.04 -1.12
C CYS A 316 18.43 9.71 0.06
N SER A 317 19.57 9.05 -0.18
CA SER A 317 20.44 8.50 0.86
C SER A 317 20.87 9.52 1.90
N GLY A 318 21.23 10.74 1.49
CA GLY A 318 21.71 11.80 2.38
C GLY A 318 20.67 12.35 3.36
N THR A 319 19.38 12.04 3.19
CA THR A 319 18.31 12.50 4.09
C THR A 319 17.45 11.38 4.65
N LEU A 320 17.51 10.20 4.05
CA LEU A 320 16.69 9.05 4.40
C LEU A 320 17.09 8.51 5.79
N LYS A 321 16.10 8.35 6.67
CA LYS A 321 16.27 7.82 8.03
C LYS A 321 15.53 6.53 8.28
N GLU A 322 14.41 6.31 7.60
CA GLU A 322 13.66 5.06 7.73
C GLU A 322 13.29 4.49 6.36
N LEU A 323 13.58 3.20 6.18
CA LEU A 323 13.24 2.41 4.99
C LEU A 323 12.38 1.21 5.37
N TYR A 324 11.21 1.13 4.73
CA TYR A 324 10.24 0.05 4.92
C TYR A 324 10.00 -0.69 3.60
N LEU A 325 10.32 -1.98 3.54
CA LEU A 325 10.09 -2.83 2.37
C LEU A 325 9.09 -3.94 2.71
N VAL A 326 7.86 -3.84 2.22
CA VAL A 326 6.79 -4.81 2.52
C VAL A 326 6.36 -5.49 1.24
N GLU A 327 6.55 -6.80 1.11
CA GLU A 327 6.22 -7.59 -0.07
C GLU A 327 6.90 -7.00 -1.34
N VAL A 328 8.20 -6.70 -1.26
CA VAL A 328 8.99 -6.16 -2.36
C VAL A 328 9.74 -7.29 -3.06
N TYR A 329 9.62 -7.36 -4.38
CA TYR A 329 10.24 -8.41 -5.18
C TYR A 329 11.19 -7.78 -6.20
N ILE A 330 12.43 -8.26 -6.29
CA ILE A 330 13.35 -7.82 -7.35
C ILE A 330 13.15 -8.68 -8.60
N LYS A 331 13.26 -8.05 -9.76
CA LYS A 331 13.20 -8.71 -11.06
C LYS A 331 14.50 -9.42 -11.39
N VAL A 332 14.41 -10.70 -11.78
CA VAL A 332 15.54 -11.53 -12.21
C VAL A 332 15.16 -12.29 -13.48
N ASN A 333 16.09 -12.39 -14.44
CA ASN A 333 15.92 -13.19 -15.65
C ASN A 333 16.85 -14.41 -15.58
N GLY A 334 16.28 -15.57 -15.24
CA GLY A 334 17.04 -16.79 -14.94
C GLY A 334 17.95 -17.27 -16.08
N THR A 335 17.51 -17.13 -17.33
CA THR A 335 18.26 -17.60 -18.52
C THR A 335 19.27 -16.58 -19.06
N ALA A 336 19.13 -15.30 -18.73
CA ALA A 336 20.00 -14.24 -19.25
C ALA A 336 21.18 -13.90 -18.32
N ASP A 337 21.06 -14.26 -17.03
CA ASP A 337 21.92 -13.74 -15.97
C ASP A 337 22.91 -14.78 -15.39
N GLU A 338 23.26 -15.87 -16.11
CA GLU A 338 24.02 -17.03 -15.58
C GLU A 338 25.27 -16.67 -14.73
N ASP A 339 26.00 -15.59 -15.08
CA ASP A 339 27.17 -15.10 -14.33
C ASP A 339 26.92 -13.83 -13.48
N ASN A 340 25.74 -13.21 -13.60
CA ASN A 340 25.48 -11.84 -13.16
C ASN A 340 24.10 -11.63 -12.51
N VAL A 341 23.61 -12.66 -11.82
CA VAL A 341 22.29 -12.64 -11.16
C VAL A 341 22.22 -11.56 -10.10
N ALA A 342 21.19 -10.72 -10.17
CA ALA A 342 20.89 -9.77 -9.11
C ALA A 342 20.32 -10.47 -7.87
N LEU A 343 20.84 -10.13 -6.70
CA LEU A 343 20.52 -10.78 -5.43
C LEU A 343 20.14 -9.73 -4.37
N TRP A 344 19.35 -10.14 -3.38
CA TRP A 344 19.03 -9.27 -2.26
C TRP A 344 20.20 -9.10 -1.29
N ILE A 345 20.91 -10.18 -0.98
CA ILE A 345 21.99 -10.25 0.00
C ILE A 345 23.31 -10.55 -0.71
N GLY A 346 23.33 -11.59 -1.54
CA GLY A 346 24.54 -12.13 -2.16
C GLY A 346 24.88 -13.54 -1.69
N LEU A 347 25.88 -14.14 -2.34
CA LEU A 347 26.35 -15.50 -2.05
C LEU A 347 27.56 -15.45 -1.11
N GLN A 348 27.63 -16.41 -0.17
CA GLN A 348 28.73 -16.48 0.80
C GLN A 348 30.06 -16.81 0.10
N ASP A 349 31.15 -16.16 0.53
CA ASP A 349 32.52 -16.38 0.04
C ASP A 349 32.78 -16.11 -1.45
N SER A 350 31.81 -15.50 -2.15
CA SER A 350 31.96 -15.05 -3.53
C SER A 350 32.01 -13.52 -3.58
N PRO A 351 33.00 -12.92 -4.28
CA PRO A 351 32.93 -11.49 -4.56
C PRO A 351 31.73 -11.21 -5.48
N THR A 352 31.07 -10.07 -5.27
CA THR A 352 30.05 -9.59 -6.20
C THR A 352 30.66 -9.45 -7.59
N PRO A 353 30.10 -10.10 -8.63
CA PRO A 353 30.53 -9.88 -10.00
C PRO A 353 30.46 -8.39 -10.37
N LEU A 354 31.36 -7.92 -11.25
CA LEU A 354 31.51 -6.49 -11.58
C LEU A 354 30.21 -5.82 -12.05
N ASP A 355 29.34 -6.58 -12.72
CA ASP A 355 28.09 -6.08 -13.28
C ASP A 355 26.86 -6.48 -12.45
N ALA A 356 27.03 -7.15 -11.30
CA ALA A 356 25.93 -7.74 -10.54
C ALA A 356 25.42 -6.75 -9.49
N CYS A 357 24.09 -6.65 -9.35
CA CYS A 357 23.48 -5.87 -8.29
C CYS A 357 23.17 -6.76 -7.08
N TRP A 358 23.91 -6.57 -6.00
CA TRP A 358 23.64 -7.20 -4.70
C TRP A 358 23.12 -6.14 -3.76
N VAL A 359 21.79 -6.07 -3.62
CA VAL A 359 21.10 -4.93 -3.00
C VAL A 359 21.65 -4.61 -1.60
N ALA A 360 21.83 -5.60 -0.73
CA ALA A 360 22.31 -5.36 0.62
C ALA A 360 23.75 -4.81 0.65
N GLN A 361 24.61 -5.30 -0.24
CA GLN A 361 25.99 -4.86 -0.37
C GLN A 361 26.06 -3.43 -0.93
N ASP A 362 25.25 -3.12 -1.95
CA ASP A 362 25.19 -1.78 -2.55
C ASP A 362 24.67 -0.74 -1.54
N LEU A 363 23.63 -1.09 -0.77
CA LEU A 363 23.12 -0.23 0.30
C LEU A 363 24.14 -0.03 1.41
N ARG A 364 24.86 -1.08 1.81
CA ARG A 364 25.91 -0.99 2.84
C ARG A 364 27.08 -0.11 2.38
N ASN A 365 27.47 -0.20 1.12
CA ASN A 365 28.59 0.58 0.57
C ASN A 365 28.24 2.05 0.32
N MET A 366 26.97 2.43 0.45
CA MET A 366 26.48 3.76 0.20
C MET A 366 26.82 4.70 1.36
N LYS A 367 27.94 5.42 1.24
CA LYS A 367 28.50 6.29 2.30
C LYS A 367 27.54 7.34 2.87
N SER A 368 26.60 7.82 2.06
CA SER A 368 25.62 8.83 2.46
C SER A 368 24.39 8.26 3.16
N LEU A 369 24.20 6.93 3.15
CA LEU A 369 23.01 6.28 3.68
C LEU A 369 23.18 5.98 5.18
N GLU A 370 22.50 6.76 6.02
CA GLU A 370 22.52 6.61 7.48
C GLU A 370 21.10 6.33 8.02
N LEU A 371 20.67 5.08 7.89
CA LEU A 371 19.35 4.63 8.35
C LEU A 371 19.31 4.47 9.87
N ASP A 372 18.30 5.04 10.51
CA ASP A 372 17.94 4.76 11.91
C ASP A 372 17.09 3.48 11.97
N VAL A 373 16.26 3.25 10.95
CA VAL A 373 15.32 2.11 10.87
C VAL A 373 15.34 1.50 9.47
N LEU A 374 15.64 0.21 9.41
CA LEU A 374 15.35 -0.64 8.24
C LEU A 374 14.44 -1.78 8.68
N ARG A 375 13.25 -1.87 8.09
CA ARG A 375 12.32 -2.97 8.35
C ARG A 375 11.75 -3.53 7.06
N VAL A 376 11.58 -4.83 7.06
CA VAL A 376 11.33 -5.63 5.88
C VAL A 376 10.38 -6.77 6.22
N THR A 377 9.38 -7.00 5.37
CA THR A 377 8.47 -8.14 5.48
C THR A 377 8.26 -8.73 4.10
N GLY A 378 8.61 -9.99 3.87
CA GLY A 378 8.20 -10.68 2.64
C GLY A 378 9.00 -10.30 1.38
N LEU A 379 10.32 -10.06 1.46
CA LEU A 379 11.14 -9.93 0.25
C LEU A 379 11.11 -11.17 -0.63
N GLY A 380 11.26 -11.01 -1.94
CA GLY A 380 11.36 -12.14 -2.84
C GLY A 380 11.85 -11.78 -4.24
N TYR A 381 11.63 -12.72 -5.15
CA TYR A 381 12.03 -12.63 -6.55
C TYR A 381 10.79 -12.72 -7.45
N ASP A 382 10.70 -11.79 -8.41
CA ASP A 382 9.83 -11.88 -9.58
C ASP A 382 10.67 -12.43 -10.72
N ASP A 383 10.45 -13.71 -11.04
CA ASP A 383 11.39 -14.58 -11.75
C ASP A 383 10.87 -14.85 -13.17
N PHE A 384 11.61 -14.35 -14.16
CA PHE A 384 11.36 -14.57 -15.58
C PHE A 384 12.23 -15.74 -16.07
N GLU A 385 11.58 -16.78 -16.59
CA GLU A 385 12.26 -17.98 -17.11
C GLU A 385 13.33 -18.53 -16.16
N PRO A 386 12.95 -19.08 -14.99
CA PRO A 386 13.91 -19.65 -14.05
C PRO A 386 14.73 -20.76 -14.71
N ASP A 387 16.05 -20.67 -14.53
CA ASP A 387 16.97 -21.75 -14.83
C ASP A 387 17.04 -22.70 -13.62
N GLU A 388 16.40 -23.87 -13.75
CA GLU A 388 16.38 -24.91 -12.72
C GLU A 388 17.72 -25.67 -12.66
N ASP A 389 18.54 -25.60 -13.71
CA ASP A 389 19.85 -26.25 -13.79
C ASP A 389 20.99 -25.35 -13.28
N SER A 390 20.67 -24.11 -12.90
CA SER A 390 21.61 -23.15 -12.31
C SER A 390 22.27 -23.70 -11.04
N LEU A 391 23.52 -23.29 -10.77
CA LEU A 391 24.22 -23.59 -9.51
C LEU A 391 23.50 -23.03 -8.28
N HIS A 392 22.70 -21.98 -8.46
CA HIS A 392 21.96 -21.31 -7.40
C HIS A 392 20.47 -21.19 -7.75
N PRO A 393 19.73 -22.32 -7.86
CA PRO A 393 18.35 -22.32 -8.36
C PRO A 393 17.38 -21.67 -7.36
N THR A 394 17.82 -21.38 -6.14
CA THR A 394 17.05 -20.66 -5.11
C THR A 394 17.64 -19.31 -4.75
N TYR A 395 18.60 -18.82 -5.56
CA TYR A 395 19.30 -17.55 -5.33
C TYR A 395 19.97 -17.53 -3.94
N ASP A 396 19.66 -16.54 -3.10
CA ASP A 396 20.17 -16.37 -1.73
C ASP A 396 19.11 -16.62 -0.64
N LEU A 397 18.00 -17.29 -1.01
CA LEU A 397 16.89 -17.58 -0.10
C LEU A 397 17.26 -18.59 0.99
N GLY A 398 18.23 -19.47 0.73
CA GLY A 398 18.77 -20.39 1.73
C GLY A 398 19.59 -19.67 2.81
N ASP A 399 19.47 -20.07 4.06
CA ASP A 399 20.36 -19.60 5.13
C ASP A 399 21.67 -20.39 5.12
N PRO A 400 22.80 -19.80 4.66
CA PRO A 400 24.05 -20.52 4.58
C PRO A 400 24.68 -20.76 5.96
N SER A 401 24.24 -20.01 6.99
CA SER A 401 24.74 -20.16 8.36
C SER A 401 24.06 -21.27 9.17
N GLY A 402 22.91 -21.77 8.68
CA GLY A 402 22.09 -22.75 9.40
C GLY A 402 21.53 -22.25 10.74
N SER A 403 21.48 -20.93 10.96
CA SER A 403 21.02 -20.30 12.21
C SER A 403 19.51 -20.10 12.30
N ASP A 404 18.76 -20.70 11.36
CA ASP A 404 17.30 -20.64 11.22
C ASP A 404 16.75 -19.20 11.18
N LYS A 405 17.55 -18.28 10.65
CA LYS A 405 17.14 -16.88 10.49
C LYS A 405 16.26 -16.73 9.28
N SER A 406 15.15 -16.01 9.45
CA SER A 406 14.29 -15.65 8.33
C SER A 406 15.06 -14.83 7.29
N PHE A 407 14.69 -14.98 6.01
CA PHE A 407 15.32 -14.22 4.93
C PHE A 407 15.26 -12.70 5.16
N ASP A 408 14.12 -12.21 5.64
CA ASP A 408 13.93 -10.79 5.94
C ASP A 408 14.91 -10.30 7.04
N GLN A 409 15.10 -11.11 8.09
CA GLN A 409 16.09 -10.82 9.14
C GLN A 409 17.52 -10.81 8.60
N ARG A 410 17.90 -11.80 7.79
CA ARG A 410 19.25 -11.87 7.20
C ARG A 410 19.55 -10.65 6.33
N PHE A 411 18.58 -10.16 5.56
CA PHE A 411 18.74 -8.95 4.77
C PHE A 411 18.95 -7.71 5.65
N VAL A 412 18.13 -7.52 6.68
CA VAL A 412 18.29 -6.37 7.60
C VAL A 412 19.64 -6.41 8.29
N GLU A 413 20.08 -7.57 8.77
CA GLU A 413 21.39 -7.75 9.37
C GLU A 413 22.53 -7.50 8.36
N ALA A 414 22.36 -7.89 7.09
CA ALA A 414 23.33 -7.59 6.06
C ALA A 414 23.45 -6.07 5.85
N VAL A 415 22.37 -5.34 5.69
CA VAL A 415 22.47 -3.88 5.46
C VAL A 415 22.99 -3.13 6.70
N MET A 416 22.51 -3.50 7.91
CA MET A 416 22.69 -2.68 9.12
C MET A 416 23.92 -3.04 9.97
N ARG A 417 24.59 -4.17 9.76
CA ARG A 417 25.78 -4.53 10.56
C ARG A 417 26.97 -3.63 10.21
N ALA A 418 27.51 -2.98 11.24
CA ALA A 418 28.84 -2.38 11.19
C ALA A 418 29.90 -3.49 11.08
N ASP A 419 30.98 -3.23 10.33
CA ASP A 419 32.11 -4.13 10.12
C ASP A 419 32.53 -4.80 11.44
N ILE A 420 32.31 -6.11 11.56
CA ILE A 420 33.15 -6.93 12.42
C ILE A 420 34.47 -6.97 11.70
N ASP A 421 35.38 -6.12 12.14
CA ASP A 421 36.78 -6.08 11.73
C ASP A 421 37.33 -7.52 11.80
N THR A 422 37.48 -8.15 10.64
CA THR A 422 37.85 -9.57 10.48
C THR A 422 39.33 -9.81 10.81
N THR A 423 39.97 -8.90 11.53
CA THR A 423 41.40 -8.92 11.86
C THR A 423 41.74 -9.34 13.29
N THR A 424 40.78 -9.78 14.10
CA THR A 424 41.10 -10.41 15.40
C THR A 424 40.88 -11.92 15.37
N LYS A 425 42.00 -12.66 15.24
CA LYS A 425 42.10 -14.10 15.51
C LYS A 425 41.45 -14.45 16.86
N PRO A 426 40.68 -15.54 16.96
CA PRO A 426 40.17 -16.02 18.24
C PRO A 426 41.34 -16.59 19.07
N THR A 427 41.60 -15.96 20.21
CA THR A 427 42.51 -16.49 21.24
C THR A 427 41.65 -17.31 22.23
N PRO A 428 42.07 -18.51 22.66
CA PRO A 428 41.22 -19.39 23.47
C PRO A 428 40.96 -18.82 24.89
N PRO A 429 39.84 -19.18 25.52
CA PRO A 429 39.38 -18.54 26.75
C PRO A 429 40.23 -18.96 27.95
N SER A 430 40.76 -17.96 28.68
CA SER A 430 41.37 -18.17 29.99
C SER A 430 40.34 -17.94 31.11
N LYS A 431 40.25 -18.98 31.93
CA LYS A 431 39.57 -19.19 33.22
C LYS A 431 39.22 -17.94 34.06
N THR A 432 37.96 -17.93 34.47
CA THR A 432 37.42 -17.78 35.85
C THR A 432 37.94 -16.63 36.72
N LEU A 433 37.04 -15.70 37.06
CA LEU A 433 36.93 -15.09 38.39
C LEU A 433 35.51 -14.53 38.57
N SER A 434 34.80 -15.08 39.56
CA SER A 434 33.45 -14.71 40.01
C SER A 434 33.42 -13.31 40.64
N PRO A 435 32.30 -12.57 40.60
CA PRO A 435 32.03 -11.47 41.53
C PRO A 435 31.00 -11.86 42.60
N GLU A 436 31.32 -11.49 43.84
CA GLU A 436 30.45 -11.47 45.02
C GLU A 436 29.25 -10.50 44.88
N PRO A 437 28.16 -10.68 45.66
CA PRO A 437 26.91 -9.95 45.49
C PRO A 437 26.87 -8.62 46.27
N LEU A 438 26.19 -7.62 45.69
CA LEU A 438 25.77 -6.40 46.38
C LEU A 438 24.35 -6.55 46.94
N PRO A 439 24.02 -5.87 48.07
CA PRO A 439 22.82 -6.15 48.85
C PRO A 439 21.56 -5.44 48.35
N GLU A 440 20.45 -6.07 48.71
CA GLU A 440 19.04 -5.77 48.49
C GLU A 440 18.61 -4.34 48.90
N GLN A 441 17.72 -3.74 48.10
CA GLN A 441 16.75 -2.76 48.59
C GLN A 441 15.37 -3.03 47.98
N ASP A 442 14.47 -3.41 48.88
CA ASP A 442 13.03 -3.58 48.70
C ASP A 442 12.33 -2.30 48.25
N VAL A 443 11.46 -2.40 47.23
CA VAL A 443 10.19 -1.64 47.20
C VAL A 443 9.05 -2.49 46.64
N VAL A 444 8.21 -2.88 47.59
CA VAL A 444 6.86 -3.47 47.58
C VAL A 444 5.94 -3.07 46.40
N LEU A 445 5.35 -4.06 45.72
CA LEU A 445 4.09 -3.95 44.97
C LEU A 445 3.01 -4.81 45.66
N PRO A 446 1.74 -4.36 45.74
CA PRO A 446 0.66 -5.09 46.42
C PRO A 446 0.06 -6.22 45.56
N PRO A 447 -0.62 -7.21 46.18
CA PRO A 447 -0.79 -8.55 45.61
C PRO A 447 -2.03 -8.69 44.72
N VAL A 448 -1.88 -9.46 43.64
CA VAL A 448 -2.98 -10.06 42.90
C VAL A 448 -3.35 -11.38 43.57
N ILE A 449 -4.61 -11.50 43.99
CA ILE A 449 -5.19 -12.71 44.56
C ILE A 449 -5.29 -13.78 43.48
N SER A 450 -4.60 -14.90 43.68
CA SER A 450 -4.79 -16.15 42.95
C SER A 450 -5.87 -17.00 43.63
N THR A 451 -6.81 -17.53 42.85
CA THR A 451 -7.64 -18.68 43.25
C THR A 451 -7.23 -19.90 42.44
N ALA A 452 -6.83 -20.93 43.18
CA ALA A 452 -6.38 -22.23 42.70
C ALA A 452 -7.52 -23.11 42.19
N GLY A 453 -7.16 -24.03 41.28
CA GLY A 453 -7.96 -25.19 40.88
C GLY A 453 -7.04 -26.26 40.31
N SER A 454 -6.55 -27.13 41.19
CA SER A 454 -5.69 -28.29 40.91
C SER A 454 -6.38 -29.35 40.03
N ASN A 455 -5.59 -30.05 39.22
CA ASN A 455 -5.64 -31.51 39.06
C ASN A 455 -4.31 -32.04 38.53
N ALA A 456 -3.69 -32.97 39.28
CA ALA A 456 -2.52 -33.81 38.96
C ALA A 456 -2.87 -34.86 37.88
N GLY A 457 -2.00 -35.52 37.10
CA GLY A 457 -0.54 -35.67 36.88
C GLY A 457 -0.39 -36.57 35.61
N PRO A 458 0.69 -37.34 35.33
CA PRO A 458 2.02 -37.41 35.92
C PRO A 458 3.22 -37.30 34.92
N GLU A 459 4.38 -36.93 35.46
CA GLU A 459 5.77 -37.36 35.17
C GLU A 459 6.26 -37.61 33.72
N ALA A 460 7.17 -36.75 33.24
CA ALA A 460 8.30 -37.15 32.39
C ALA A 460 9.47 -36.14 32.46
N GLN A 461 10.56 -36.56 33.11
CA GLN A 461 11.97 -36.18 32.92
C GLN A 461 12.33 -34.70 32.74
N GLU A 462 12.84 -34.11 33.82
CA GLU A 462 13.69 -32.92 33.80
C GLU A 462 14.98 -33.21 33.00
N SER A 463 14.99 -32.82 31.73
CA SER A 463 16.24 -32.49 31.04
C SER A 463 16.58 -31.05 31.42
N GLU A 464 17.75 -30.84 32.02
CA GLU A 464 18.36 -29.52 32.17
C GLU A 464 18.42 -28.85 30.80
N VAL A 465 17.43 -27.99 30.52
CA VAL A 465 17.50 -27.05 29.41
C VAL A 465 18.55 -26.04 29.81
N ALA A 466 19.75 -26.19 29.27
CA ALA A 466 20.75 -25.14 29.26
C ALA A 466 20.08 -23.86 28.76
N ILE A 467 19.91 -22.89 29.66
CA ILE A 467 19.41 -21.55 29.33
C ILE A 467 20.40 -21.00 28.30
N PRO A 468 20.00 -20.74 27.04
CA PRO A 468 20.88 -20.12 26.08
C PRO A 468 21.29 -18.76 26.63
N ASN A 469 22.57 -18.45 26.51
CA ASN A 469 23.17 -17.17 26.87
C ASN A 469 22.30 -16.00 26.35
N PRO A 470 21.96 -14.98 27.15
CA PRO A 470 21.05 -13.89 26.79
C PRO A 470 21.70 -12.84 25.86
N GLU A 471 22.46 -13.28 24.87
CA GLU A 471 22.92 -12.43 23.78
C GLU A 471 21.78 -12.32 22.75
N CYS A 472 20.94 -11.28 22.93
CA CYS A 472 19.99 -10.73 21.97
C CYS A 472 19.16 -11.74 21.15
N LEU A 473 18.04 -12.22 21.73
CA LEU A 473 16.92 -12.66 20.90
C LEU A 473 16.39 -11.44 20.13
N VAL A 474 16.79 -11.30 18.86
CA VAL A 474 16.29 -10.28 17.94
C VAL A 474 14.76 -10.41 17.90
N GLN A 475 14.04 -9.37 18.34
CA GLN A 475 12.59 -9.40 18.34
C GLN A 475 12.09 -9.26 16.91
N ARG A 476 10.91 -9.84 16.62
CA ARG A 476 10.32 -9.71 15.28
C ARG A 476 10.15 -8.24 14.85
N SER A 477 9.86 -7.33 15.78
CA SER A 477 9.79 -5.89 15.53
C SER A 477 11.10 -5.24 15.09
N ASP A 478 12.25 -5.91 15.26
CA ASP A 478 13.57 -5.37 14.91
C ASP A 478 13.91 -5.56 13.42
N TYR A 479 13.19 -6.44 12.73
CA TYR A 479 13.35 -6.65 11.30
C TYR A 479 12.02 -6.61 10.54
N ASP A 480 10.91 -7.07 11.10
CA ASP A 480 9.61 -7.19 10.41
C ASP A 480 8.85 -5.86 10.37
N ALA A 481 8.65 -5.32 9.17
CA ALA A 481 7.93 -4.07 8.94
C ALA A 481 6.46 -4.14 9.38
N ASP A 482 5.73 -5.20 9.02
CA ASP A 482 4.31 -5.34 9.37
C ASP A 482 4.09 -5.41 10.90
N THR A 483 5.02 -5.99 11.66
CA THR A 483 4.97 -6.00 13.13
C THR A 483 5.34 -4.64 13.71
N PHE A 484 6.45 -4.03 13.26
CA PHE A 484 6.91 -2.73 13.74
C PHE A 484 5.88 -1.62 13.50
N GLN A 485 5.26 -1.61 12.32
CA GLN A 485 4.27 -0.61 11.91
C GLN A 485 2.93 -0.68 12.67
N ARG A 486 2.70 -1.70 13.50
CA ARG A 486 1.56 -1.72 14.44
C ARG A 486 1.69 -0.66 15.53
N HIS A 487 2.92 -0.23 15.82
CA HIS A 487 3.22 0.71 16.90
C HIS A 487 3.91 1.98 16.38
N HIS A 488 4.57 1.92 15.22
CA HIS A 488 5.22 3.07 14.59
C HIS A 488 5.03 3.09 13.07
N ASN A 489 4.12 3.93 12.58
CA ASN A 489 3.87 4.08 11.14
C ASN A 489 3.80 5.56 10.76
N THR A 490 4.90 6.05 10.19
CA THR A 490 5.13 7.45 9.79
C THR A 490 4.61 7.76 8.37
N THR A 491 4.21 6.73 7.62
CA THR A 491 3.96 6.78 6.17
C THR A 491 2.55 6.27 5.83
N SER A 492 2.33 4.95 5.71
CA SER A 492 1.08 4.34 5.22
C SER A 492 -0.11 4.47 6.18
N HIS A 493 0.07 4.95 7.42
CA HIS A 493 -1.02 5.16 8.38
C HIS A 493 -2.15 6.03 7.78
N PHE A 494 -1.80 7.05 6.98
CA PHE A 494 -2.78 7.93 6.34
C PHE A 494 -3.73 7.20 5.38
N LYS A 495 -3.34 6.03 4.86
CA LYS A 495 -4.22 5.17 4.06
C LYS A 495 -5.36 4.59 4.91
N ARG A 496 -5.12 4.29 6.20
CA ARG A 496 -6.15 3.80 7.13
C ARG A 496 -6.98 4.95 7.71
N SER A 497 -6.32 6.03 8.14
CA SER A 497 -6.95 7.18 8.78
C SER A 497 -6.20 8.48 8.43
N ILE A 498 -6.86 9.36 7.70
CA ILE A 498 -6.34 10.66 7.26
C ILE A 498 -6.31 11.69 8.40
N ASP A 499 -7.18 11.54 9.39
CA ASP A 499 -7.28 12.45 10.55
C ASP A 499 -6.58 11.93 11.81
N GLY A 500 -6.20 10.66 11.84
CA GLY A 500 -5.57 10.03 13.01
C GLY A 500 -6.55 9.49 14.05
N TYR A 501 -7.86 9.64 13.85
CA TYR A 501 -8.88 9.22 14.81
C TYR A 501 -9.77 8.13 14.25
N PHE A 502 -10.41 8.37 13.11
CA PHE A 502 -11.39 7.43 12.55
C PHE A 502 -10.85 6.81 11.27
N THR A 503 -11.16 5.53 11.06
CA THR A 503 -10.78 4.86 9.82
C THR A 503 -11.62 5.37 8.66
N ASN A 504 -10.98 5.76 7.56
CA ASN A 504 -11.67 6.13 6.34
C ASN A 504 -12.04 4.86 5.58
N HIS A 505 -13.22 4.32 5.90
CA HIS A 505 -13.73 3.09 5.30
C HIS A 505 -15.19 3.28 4.89
N ASN A 506 -15.54 2.75 3.72
CA ASN A 506 -16.90 2.68 3.21
C ASN A 506 -17.23 1.20 2.91
N GLU A 507 -17.82 0.52 3.89
CA GLU A 507 -18.19 -0.90 3.78
C GLU A 507 -19.16 -1.15 2.64
N GLN A 508 -20.06 -0.20 2.38
CA GLN A 508 -21.06 -0.33 1.34
C GLN A 508 -20.43 -0.34 -0.06
N ALA A 509 -19.56 0.63 -0.36
CA ALA A 509 -18.84 0.69 -1.63
C ALA A 509 -17.97 -0.56 -1.85
N LEU A 510 -17.32 -1.05 -0.80
CA LEU A 510 -16.53 -2.28 -0.88
C LEU A 510 -17.39 -3.51 -1.19
N LYS A 511 -18.56 -3.63 -0.54
CA LYS A 511 -19.50 -4.74 -0.77
C LYS A 511 -20.06 -4.71 -2.20
N GLU A 512 -20.39 -3.52 -2.71
CA GLU A 512 -20.83 -3.33 -4.09
C GLU A 512 -19.73 -3.73 -5.08
N LEU A 513 -18.47 -3.34 -4.81
CA LEU A 513 -17.33 -3.74 -5.64
C LEU A 513 -17.07 -5.26 -5.60
N GLN A 514 -17.14 -5.87 -4.42
CA GLN A 514 -16.95 -7.32 -4.25
C GLN A 514 -18.01 -8.11 -5.00
N ASN A 515 -19.27 -7.68 -4.94
CA ASN A 515 -20.36 -8.27 -5.71
C ASN A 515 -20.05 -8.19 -7.21
N LEU A 516 -19.61 -7.02 -7.70
CA LEU A 516 -19.26 -6.85 -9.10
C LEU A 516 -18.11 -7.77 -9.54
N ILE A 517 -17.01 -7.80 -8.77
CA ILE A 517 -15.85 -8.63 -9.07
C ILE A 517 -16.26 -10.11 -9.09
N SER A 518 -17.04 -10.56 -8.12
CA SER A 518 -17.50 -11.95 -8.05
C SER A 518 -18.30 -12.37 -9.28
N VAL A 519 -19.21 -11.52 -9.76
CA VAL A 519 -20.01 -11.83 -10.96
C VAL A 519 -19.15 -11.74 -12.23
N ALA A 520 -18.26 -10.74 -12.33
CA ALA A 520 -17.33 -10.60 -13.45
C ALA A 520 -16.36 -11.78 -13.56
N ASP A 521 -15.78 -12.24 -12.45
CA ASP A 521 -14.86 -13.38 -12.39
C ASP A 521 -15.55 -14.69 -12.81
N ARG A 522 -16.80 -14.89 -12.40
CA ARG A 522 -17.63 -16.03 -12.85
C ARG A 522 -17.86 -15.96 -14.36
N GLY A 523 -18.21 -14.80 -14.87
CA GLY A 523 -18.39 -14.56 -16.30
C GLY A 523 -17.11 -14.81 -17.11
N MET A 524 -15.97 -14.27 -16.66
CA MET A 524 -14.67 -14.47 -17.29
C MET A 524 -14.22 -15.93 -17.25
N SER A 525 -14.47 -16.64 -16.14
CA SER A 525 -14.17 -18.08 -16.04
C SER A 525 -14.95 -18.89 -17.08
N LEU A 526 -16.22 -18.54 -17.34
CA LEU A 526 -17.02 -19.17 -18.39
C LEU A 526 -16.50 -18.82 -19.80
N ILE A 527 -16.04 -17.58 -20.03
CA ILE A 527 -15.37 -17.18 -21.27
C ILE A 527 -14.12 -18.03 -21.48
N SER A 528 -13.26 -18.14 -20.47
CA SER A 528 -12.03 -18.93 -20.54
C SER A 528 -12.31 -20.41 -20.80
N GLN A 529 -13.32 -20.99 -20.16
CA GLN A 529 -13.75 -22.36 -20.44
C GLN A 529 -14.27 -22.54 -21.87
N GLU A 530 -15.01 -21.56 -22.41
CA GLU A 530 -15.52 -21.63 -23.78
C GLU A 530 -14.38 -21.46 -24.80
N ILE A 531 -13.43 -20.55 -24.56
CA ILE A 531 -12.21 -20.39 -25.38
C ILE A 531 -11.39 -21.69 -25.38
N GLU A 532 -11.24 -22.32 -24.22
CA GLU A 532 -10.52 -23.59 -24.12
C GLU A 532 -11.25 -24.70 -24.89
N ARG A 533 -12.58 -24.77 -24.79
CA ARG A 533 -13.39 -25.69 -25.62
C ARG A 533 -13.20 -25.44 -27.10
N TYR A 534 -13.16 -24.19 -27.55
CA TYR A 534 -12.91 -23.84 -28.95
C TYR A 534 -11.47 -24.14 -29.39
N ARG A 535 -10.48 -24.03 -28.50
CA ARG A 535 -9.08 -24.38 -28.79
C ARG A 535 -8.86 -25.89 -28.88
N VAL A 536 -9.60 -26.67 -28.10
CA VAL A 536 -9.56 -28.13 -28.10
C VAL A 536 -10.50 -28.74 -29.16
N ALA A 537 -11.41 -27.94 -29.74
CA ALA A 537 -12.28 -28.37 -30.82
C ALA A 537 -11.50 -28.56 -32.12
N THR A 538 -11.44 -29.78 -32.63
CA THR A 538 -10.92 -30.10 -33.95
C THR A 538 -12.02 -29.94 -34.99
N VAL A 539 -11.71 -29.29 -36.11
CA VAL A 539 -12.63 -29.21 -37.26
C VAL A 539 -12.63 -30.57 -37.95
N ASP A 540 -13.79 -31.21 -38.04
CA ASP A 540 -13.96 -32.46 -38.78
C ASP A 540 -13.77 -32.18 -40.29
N PRO A 541 -12.74 -32.76 -40.92
CA PRO A 541 -12.41 -32.50 -42.33
C PRO A 541 -13.44 -33.06 -43.31
N THR A 542 -14.38 -33.91 -42.85
CA THR A 542 -15.43 -34.51 -43.69
C THR A 542 -16.76 -33.76 -43.67
N THR A 543 -17.08 -33.05 -42.59
CA THR A 543 -18.38 -32.35 -42.43
C THR A 543 -18.26 -30.84 -42.26
N GLY A 544 -17.05 -30.32 -42.01
CA GLY A 544 -16.83 -28.91 -41.70
C GLY A 544 -17.38 -28.47 -40.33
N GLY A 545 -17.89 -29.40 -39.52
CA GLY A 545 -18.41 -29.14 -38.18
C GLY A 545 -17.31 -29.17 -37.11
N MET A 546 -17.48 -28.40 -36.03
CA MET A 546 -16.59 -28.46 -34.87
C MET A 546 -16.89 -29.70 -34.02
N VAL A 547 -15.87 -30.52 -33.74
CA VAL A 547 -15.97 -31.68 -32.86
C VAL A 547 -15.22 -31.39 -31.57
N THR A 548 -15.92 -31.42 -30.43
CA THR A 548 -15.30 -31.34 -29.11
C THR A 548 -14.79 -32.72 -28.70
N ALA A 549 -13.53 -32.80 -28.25
CA ALA A 549 -12.97 -34.05 -27.76
C ALA A 549 -13.80 -34.59 -26.56
N PRO A 550 -14.07 -35.90 -26.49
CA PRO A 550 -14.87 -36.46 -25.41
C PRO A 550 -14.13 -36.30 -24.07
N THR A 551 -14.76 -35.64 -23.12
CA THR A 551 -14.33 -35.61 -21.72
C THR A 551 -14.28 -37.05 -21.19
N PRO A 552 -13.18 -37.49 -20.53
CA PRO A 552 -13.20 -38.74 -19.78
C PRO A 552 -14.16 -38.57 -18.59
N TRP A 553 -15.18 -39.41 -18.54
CA TRP A 553 -16.11 -39.56 -17.42
C TRP A 553 -15.45 -40.39 -16.29
N PRO A 554 -15.95 -40.27 -15.05
CA PRO A 554 -15.20 -39.88 -13.85
C PRO A 554 -14.25 -40.93 -13.27
#